data_AF-A0A535LIV8-F1
#
_entry.id   AF-A0A535LIV8-F1
#
_cell.length_a   1.000
_cell.length_b   1.000
_cell.length_c   1.000
_cell.angle_alpha   90.00
_cell.angle_beta   90.00
_cell.angle_gamma   90.00
#
_symmetry.space_group_name_H-M   'P 1'
#
loop_
_entity.id
_entity.type
_entity.pdbx_description
1 polymer ?
#
loop_
_entity_poly.entity_id
_entity_poly.type
_entity_poly.pdbx_seq_one_letter_code
_entity_poly.pdbx_strand_id
1 'polypeptide(L)'
;NLYAAFPSLHAGFPVIAAAAAWRQSRKVGTVLWVWAVIVWIVVVYLGEHYVTDVIGGVAYATMAIVIVRTLSTRLGTAATRQSPA
;
A
#
# COMPACT_ATOMS: atom_id res chain seq x y z
N ASN A 1 6.25 21.97 -8.31
CA ASN A 1 7.29 21.42 -7.44
C ASN A 1 8.31 20.68 -8.30
N LEU A 2 9.47 21.29 -8.57
CA LEU A 2 10.56 20.71 -9.38
C LEU A 2 11.22 19.48 -8.70
N TYR A 3 10.87 19.25 -7.42
CA TYR A 3 11.34 18.17 -6.56
C TYR A 3 10.21 17.23 -6.12
N ALA A 4 9.11 17.17 -6.88
CA ALA A 4 8.09 16.16 -6.68
C ALA A 4 8.71 14.77 -6.96
N ALA A 5 9.21 14.13 -5.92
CA ALA A 5 9.76 12.78 -5.95
C ALA A 5 8.62 11.79 -6.20
N PHE A 6 8.22 11.70 -7.46
CA PHE A 6 7.30 10.68 -7.91
C PHE A 6 7.99 9.31 -7.78
N PRO A 7 7.37 8.29 -7.14
CA PRO A 7 6.06 8.28 -6.49
C PRO A 7 6.08 8.68 -5.00
N SER A 8 4.98 9.28 -4.49
CA SER A 8 4.90 9.71 -3.08
C SER A 8 4.81 8.51 -2.11
N LEU A 9 5.86 8.32 -1.31
CA LEU A 9 5.86 7.35 -0.22
C LEU A 9 4.84 7.69 0.88
N HIS A 10 4.57 8.98 1.11
CA HIS A 10 3.53 9.44 2.04
C HIS A 10 2.14 8.96 1.64
N ALA A 11 1.88 8.74 0.34
CA ALA A 11 0.66 8.13 -0.14
C ALA A 11 0.68 6.59 -0.07
N GLY A 12 1.84 5.97 -0.30
CA GLY A 12 1.99 4.52 -0.37
C GLY A 12 2.00 3.79 0.99
N PHE A 13 2.71 4.32 2.00
CA PHE A 13 2.77 3.71 3.33
C PHE A 13 1.40 3.52 4.01
N PRO A 14 0.49 4.50 4.03
CA PRO A 14 -0.81 4.31 4.65
C PRO A 14 -1.68 3.28 3.90
N VAL A 15 -1.51 3.11 2.58
CA VAL A 15 -2.15 2.02 1.80
C VAL A 15 -1.66 0.65 2.28
N ILE A 16 -0.35 0.48 2.45
CA ILE A 16 0.24 -0.77 2.94
C ILE A 16 -0.26 -1.08 4.35
N ALA A 17 -0.25 -0.08 5.24
CA ALA A 17 -0.72 -0.22 6.62
C ALA A 17 -2.20 -0.61 6.67
N ALA A 18 -3.06 0.09 5.91
CA ALA A 18 -4.48 -0.21 5.84
C ALA A 18 -4.75 -1.60 5.26
N ALA A 19 -4.07 -1.98 4.19
CA ALA A 19 -4.21 -3.28 3.54
C ALA A 19 -3.74 -4.45 4.44
N ALA A 20 -2.71 -4.24 5.25
CA ALA A 20 -2.23 -5.21 6.23
C ALA A 20 -3.23 -5.37 7.38
N ALA A 21 -3.65 -4.25 7.99
CA ALA A 21 -4.59 -4.27 9.11
C ALA A 21 -5.97 -4.81 8.73
N TRP A 22 -6.42 -4.60 7.50
CA TRP A 22 -7.71 -5.10 7.00
C TRP A 22 -7.87 -6.62 7.12
N ARG A 23 -6.76 -7.37 7.04
CA ARG A 23 -6.77 -8.83 7.21
C ARG A 23 -6.90 -9.26 8.67
N GLN A 24 -6.52 -8.39 9.60
CA GLN A 24 -6.47 -8.69 11.03
C GLN A 24 -7.72 -8.17 11.76
N SER A 25 -8.18 -6.98 11.40
CA SER A 25 -9.44 -6.41 11.88
C SER A 25 -10.01 -5.43 10.86
N ARG A 26 -11.25 -5.67 10.43
CA ARG A 26 -11.96 -4.76 9.51
C ARG A 26 -12.17 -3.37 10.10
N LYS A 27 -12.36 -3.26 11.42
CA LYS A 27 -12.50 -1.98 12.12
C LYS A 27 -11.20 -1.17 12.05
N VAL A 28 -10.07 -1.79 12.39
CA VAL A 28 -8.75 -1.13 12.35
C VAL A 28 -8.37 -0.78 10.91
N GLY A 29 -8.58 -1.69 9.97
CA GLY A 29 -8.34 -1.41 8.55
C GLY A 29 -9.18 -0.25 8.02
N THR A 30 -10.45 -0.12 8.43
CA THR A 30 -11.31 1.01 8.04
C THR A 30 -10.77 2.33 8.58
N VAL A 31 -10.37 2.39 9.85
CA VAL A 31 -9.77 3.58 10.45
C VAL A 31 -8.50 3.99 9.70
N LEU A 32 -7.65 3.03 9.34
CA LEU A 32 -6.42 3.31 8.59
C LEU A 32 -6.68 3.74 7.15
N TRP A 33 -7.75 3.26 6.51
CA TRP A 33 -8.17 3.76 5.20
C TRP A 33 -8.67 5.20 5.27
N VAL A 34 -9.47 5.54 6.28
CA VAL A 34 -9.90 6.93 6.52
C VAL A 34 -8.67 7.81 6.75
N TRP A 35 -7.72 7.34 7.56
CA TRP A 35 -6.45 8.03 7.77
C TRP A 35 -5.66 8.22 6.46
N ALA A 36 -5.58 7.20 5.60
CA ALA A 36 -4.92 7.30 4.30
C ALA A 36 -5.52 8.41 3.43
N VAL A 37 -6.86 8.48 3.37
CA VAL A 37 -7.57 9.52 2.61
C VAL A 37 -7.29 10.91 3.17
N ILE A 38 -7.28 11.07 4.50
CA ILE A 38 -6.92 12.35 5.15
C ILE A 38 -5.50 12.78 4.76
N VAL A 39 -4.53 11.86 4.83
CA VAL A 39 -3.13 12.15 4.46
C VAL A 39 -3.03 12.59 3.00
N TRP A 40 -3.72 11.91 2.08
CA TRP A 40 -3.72 12.29 0.66
C TRP A 40 -4.25 13.71 0.44
N ILE A 41 -5.33 14.07 1.13
CA ILE A 41 -5.91 15.42 1.04
C ILE A 41 -4.94 16.46 1.60
N VAL A 42 -4.38 16.23 2.79
CA VAL A 42 -3.46 17.16 3.46
C VAL A 42 -2.20 17.40 2.63
N VAL A 43 -1.62 16.34 2.08
CA VAL A 43 -0.39 16.41 1.28
C VAL A 43 -0.57 17.24 0.00
N VAL A 44 -1.74 17.13 -0.64
CA VAL A 44 -2.07 17.96 -1.81
C VAL A 44 -2.41 19.39 -1.39
N TYR A 45 -3.18 19.54 -0.31
CA TYR A 45 -3.64 20.84 0.19
C TYR A 45 -2.48 21.74 0.65
N LEU A 46 -1.47 21.18 1.31
CA LEU A 46 -0.26 21.91 1.70
C LEU A 46 0.66 22.24 0.51
N GLY A 47 0.37 21.72 -0.69
CA GLY A 47 1.20 21.92 -1.88
C GLY A 47 2.51 21.11 -1.88
N GLU A 48 2.66 20.14 -0.97
CA GLU A 48 3.84 19.28 -0.86
C GLU A 48 3.99 18.40 -2.10
N HIS A 49 2.88 17.81 -2.56
CA HIS A 49 2.86 16.90 -3.71
C HIS A 49 1.69 17.16 -4.66
N TYR A 50 1.88 16.81 -5.93
CA TYR A 50 0.79 16.82 -6.90
C TYR A 50 -0.13 15.61 -6.69
N VAL A 51 -1.38 15.74 -7.13
CA VAL A 51 -2.37 14.64 -7.13
C VAL A 51 -1.82 13.42 -7.89
N THR A 52 -1.05 13.65 -8.96
CA THR A 52 -0.38 12.60 -9.72
C THR A 52 0.59 11.78 -8.85
N ASP A 53 1.31 12.42 -7.93
CA ASP A 53 2.26 11.74 -7.05
C ASP A 53 1.56 10.82 -6.04
N VAL A 54 0.37 11.24 -5.57
CA VAL A 54 -0.50 10.43 -4.72
C VAL A 54 -1.01 9.22 -5.48
N ILE A 55 -1.55 9.41 -6.69
CA ILE A 55 -2.02 8.31 -7.56
C ILE A 55 -0.88 7.33 -7.83
N GLY A 56 0.31 7.84 -8.15
CA GLY A 56 1.52 7.03 -8.34
C GLY A 56 1.90 6.22 -7.11
N GLY A 57 1.86 6.83 -5.92
CA GLY A 57 2.14 6.16 -4.65
C GLY A 57 1.12 5.05 -4.32
N VAL A 58 -0.18 5.30 -4.55
CA VAL A 58 -1.25 4.31 -4.35
C VAL A 58 -1.11 3.14 -5.32
N ALA A 59 -0.88 3.43 -6.61
CA ALA A 59 -0.68 2.41 -7.63
C ALA A 59 0.56 1.55 -7.32
N TYR A 60 1.67 2.19 -6.98
CA TYR A 60 2.92 1.50 -6.61
C TYR A 60 2.73 0.59 -5.39
N ALA A 61 2.14 1.10 -4.31
CA ALA A 61 1.87 0.30 -3.11
C ALA A 61 0.95 -0.88 -3.40
N THR A 62 -0.09 -0.68 -4.21
CA THR A 62 -1.03 -1.74 -4.60
C THR A 62 -0.33 -2.82 -5.43
N MET A 63 0.49 -2.43 -6.41
CA MET A 63 1.28 -3.38 -7.21
C MET A 63 2.24 -4.19 -6.33
N ALA A 64 2.97 -3.53 -5.42
CA ALA A 64 3.87 -4.22 -4.50
C ALA A 64 3.14 -5.25 -3.63
N ILE A 65 1.97 -4.89 -3.08
CA ILE A 65 1.13 -5.81 -2.30
C ILE A 65 0.72 -7.03 -3.15
N VAL A 66 0.26 -6.81 -4.39
CA VAL A 66 -0.18 -7.89 -5.28
C VAL A 66 0.97 -8.82 -5.64
N ILE A 67 2.14 -8.27 -6.00
CA ILE A 67 3.34 -9.04 -6.34
C ILE A 67 3.76 -9.89 -5.14
N VAL A 68 3.92 -9.29 -3.96
CA VAL A 68 4.34 -10.01 -2.74
C VAL A 68 3.34 -11.09 -2.39
N ARG A 69 2.03 -10.80 -2.39
CA ARG A 69 1.00 -11.83 -2.11
C ARG A 69 1.07 -12.99 -3.11
N THR A 70 1.22 -12.69 -4.40
CA THR A 70 1.29 -13.72 -5.44
C THR A 70 2.55 -14.57 -5.27
N LEU A 71 3.69 -13.97 -5.01
CA LEU A 71 4.94 -14.71 -4.79
C LEU A 71 4.88 -15.54 -3.50
N SER A 72 4.39 -14.99 -2.39
CA SER A 72 4.26 -15.73 -1.13
C SER A 72 3.30 -16.92 -1.25
N THR A 73 2.19 -16.78 -1.97
CA THR A 73 1.28 -17.92 -2.21
C THR A 73 1.94 -19.00 -3.06
N ARG A 74 2.70 -18.63 -4.10
CA ARG A 74 3.43 -19.59 -4.95
C ARG A 74 4.54 -20.33 -4.20
N LEU A 75 5.35 -19.60 -3.42
CA LEU A 75 6.42 -20.17 -2.60
C LEU A 75 5.89 -21.06 -1.48
N GLY A 76 4.81 -20.65 -0.81
CA GLY A 76 4.14 -21.48 0.20
C GLY A 76 3.59 -22.79 -0.38
N THR A 77 2.98 -22.72 -1.57
CA THR A 77 2.48 -23.91 -2.28
C THR A 77 3.60 -24.86 -2.72
N ALA A 78 4.75 -24.32 -3.14
CA ALA A 78 5.92 -25.13 -3.51
C ALA A 78 6.55 -25.84 -2.31
N ALA A 79 6.65 -25.17 -1.16
CA ALA A 79 7.17 -25.75 0.08
C ALA A 79 6.29 -26.91 0.59
N THR A 80 4.96 -26.78 0.52
CA THR A 80 4.03 -27.86 0.91
C THR A 80 4.13 -29.09 -0.01
N ARG A 81 4.50 -28.92 -1.29
CA ARG A 81 4.69 -30.06 -2.21
C ARG A 81 5.98 -30.85 -1.97
N GLN A 82 6.94 -30.32 -1.21
CA GLN A 82 8.25 -30.94 -0.96
C GLN A 82 8.33 -31.74 0.35
N SER A 83 7.22 -31.98 1.06
CA SER A 83 7.17 -32.96 2.16
C SER A 83 6.59 -34.30 1.67
N PRO A 84 7.38 -35.19 1.06
CA PRO A 84 7.02 -36.60 0.97
C PRO A 84 7.24 -37.25 2.34
N ALA A 85 6.24 -38.02 2.77
CA ALA A 85 6.32 -38.94 3.90
C ALA A 85 7.13 -40.20 3.52
#